data_AF-A0A6N2B147-F1
#
_entry.id   AF-A0A6N2B147-F1
#
_cell.length_a   1.000
_cell.length_b   1.000
_cell.length_c   1.000
_cell.angle_alpha   90.00
_cell.angle_beta   90.00
_cell.angle_gamma   90.00
#
_symmetry.space_group_name_H-M   'P 1'
#
loop_
_entity.id
_entity.type
_entity.pdbx_description
1 polymer ?
#
loop_
_entity_poly.entity_id
_entity_poly.type
_entity_poly.pdbx_seq_one_letter_code
_entity_poly.pdbx_strand_id
1 'polypeptide(L)'
;MGLISKIATNDGHGENSAYFDGWKAYENDPFHPTQNPNGVIQMGLAENQLCFDLIQEWIVNNPKASICTYEGVQDFQDTAIFQDYHGLPEFRKVYIYI
;
A
#
# COMPACT_ATOMS: atom_id res chain seq x y z
N MET A 1 13.25 -27.40 23.63
CA MET A 1 13.15 -25.96 23.31
C MET A 1 13.26 -25.84 21.80
N GLY A 2 12.19 -25.42 21.12
CA GLY A 2 12.14 -25.30 19.66
C GLY A 2 10.80 -25.73 19.07
N LEU A 3 9.70 -25.07 19.46
CA LEU A 3 8.36 -25.30 18.89
C LEU A 3 8.09 -24.40 17.66
N ILE A 4 9.10 -23.66 17.18
CA ILE A 4 8.98 -22.60 16.17
C ILE A 4 10.09 -22.79 15.11
N SER A 5 9.78 -22.50 13.85
CA SER A 5 10.69 -22.71 12.70
C SER A 5 11.91 -21.78 12.75
N LYS A 6 13.02 -22.20 12.12
CA LYS A 6 14.24 -21.37 11.98
C LYS A 6 14.00 -20.04 11.27
N ILE A 7 13.02 -19.98 10.38
CA ILE A 7 12.65 -18.74 9.69
C ILE A 7 12.01 -17.76 10.67
N ALA A 8 11.10 -18.24 11.52
CA ALA A 8 10.42 -17.41 12.50
C ALA A 8 11.31 -16.97 13.68
N THR A 9 12.45 -17.64 13.92
CA THR A 9 13.40 -17.29 14.99
C THR A 9 14.71 -16.68 14.48
N ASN A 10 14.83 -16.38 13.19
CA ASN A 10 16.03 -15.71 12.66
C ASN A 10 15.84 -14.18 12.60
N ASP A 11 16.93 -13.43 12.59
CA ASP A 11 16.93 -11.97 12.47
C ASP A 11 16.80 -11.50 11.00
N GLY A 12 16.04 -12.23 10.17
CA GLY A 12 15.93 -11.98 8.73
C GLY A 12 15.35 -10.60 8.38
N HIS A 13 14.62 -9.98 9.31
CA HIS A 13 14.10 -8.63 9.15
C HIS A 13 15.20 -7.56 9.12
N GLY A 14 16.34 -7.81 9.77
CA GLY A 14 17.51 -6.93 9.70
C GLY A 14 17.31 -5.52 10.29
N GLU A 15 16.22 -5.27 11.00
CA GLU A 15 15.85 -3.98 11.63
C GLU A 15 16.94 -3.44 12.56
N ASN A 16 17.74 -4.32 13.15
CA ASN A 16 18.87 -3.97 14.00
C ASN A 16 20.12 -3.56 13.23
N SER A 17 20.10 -3.62 11.90
CA SER A 17 21.22 -3.17 11.06
C SER A 17 21.22 -1.64 10.90
N ALA A 18 22.41 -1.08 10.70
CA ALA A 18 22.60 0.37 10.53
C ALA A 18 21.89 0.95 9.29
N TYR A 19 21.47 0.12 8.33
CA TYR A 19 20.69 0.58 7.18
C TYR A 19 19.32 1.16 7.56
N PHE A 20 18.77 0.80 8.73
CA PHE A 20 17.50 1.30 9.23
C PHE A 20 17.62 2.53 10.12
N ASP A 21 18.84 3.00 10.44
CA ASP A 21 19.03 4.12 11.35
C ASP A 21 18.39 5.41 10.83
N GLY A 22 18.47 5.66 9.52
CA GLY A 22 17.79 6.80 8.89
C GLY A 22 16.27 6.70 8.95
N TRP A 23 15.71 5.49 8.82
CA TRP A 23 14.27 5.27 8.91
C TRP A 23 13.76 5.49 10.35
N LYS A 24 14.49 4.99 11.35
CA LYS A 24 14.20 5.24 12.77
C LYS A 24 14.34 6.71 13.15
N ALA A 25 15.31 7.42 12.58
CA ALA A 25 15.46 8.86 12.79
C ALA A 25 14.23 9.62 12.27
N TYR A 26 13.73 9.27 11.08
CA TYR A 26 12.48 9.82 10.55
C TYR A 26 11.27 9.48 11.43
N GLU A 27 11.10 8.24 11.87
CA GLU A 27 9.97 7.85 12.72
C GLU A 27 9.95 8.56 14.08
N ASN A 28 11.13 8.81 14.67
CA ASN A 28 11.24 9.48 15.96
C ASN A 28 11.09 11.01 15.88
N ASP A 29 11.47 11.62 14.76
CA ASP A 29 11.46 13.08 14.58
C ASP A 29 10.97 13.47 13.17
N PRO A 30 9.71 13.18 12.80
CA PRO A 30 9.22 13.43 11.46
C PRO A 30 9.02 14.93 11.22
N PHE A 31 9.44 15.39 10.05
CA PHE A 31 9.18 16.75 9.61
C PHE A 31 7.67 17.01 9.50
N HIS A 32 7.23 18.16 10.02
CA HIS A 32 5.90 18.71 9.78
C HIS A 32 5.99 20.23 9.59
N PRO A 33 5.40 20.82 8.54
CA PRO A 33 5.61 22.23 8.17
C PRO A 33 5.29 23.24 9.29
N THR A 34 4.27 22.97 10.11
CA THR A 34 3.90 23.83 11.25
C THR A 34 4.29 23.27 12.62
N GLN A 35 4.09 21.97 12.86
CA GLN A 35 4.29 21.34 14.17
C GLN A 35 5.75 20.97 14.45
N ASN A 36 6.52 20.62 13.42
CA ASN A 36 7.91 20.22 13.55
C ASN A 36 8.75 20.57 12.31
N PRO A 37 8.98 21.87 12.04
CA PRO A 37 9.67 22.30 10.83
C PRO A 37 11.16 21.92 10.79
N ASN A 38 11.73 21.44 11.91
CA ASN A 38 13.12 21.00 12.00
C ASN A 38 13.27 19.46 11.97
N GLY A 39 12.15 18.72 11.89
CA GLY A 39 12.19 17.27 11.81
C GLY A 39 12.82 16.76 10.52
N VAL A 40 13.07 15.46 10.49
CA VAL A 40 13.64 14.74 9.35
C VAL A 40 12.62 14.66 8.22
N ILE A 41 13.02 15.09 7.02
CA ILE A 41 12.22 14.98 5.80
C ILE A 41 12.41 13.59 5.19
N GLN A 42 11.31 12.90 4.88
CA GLN A 42 11.36 11.59 4.24
C GLN A 42 11.76 11.73 2.76
N MET A 43 12.93 11.19 2.41
CA MET A 43 13.45 11.11 1.04
C MET A 43 13.88 9.69 0.64
N GLY A 44 13.69 8.71 1.52
CA GLY A 44 14.11 7.32 1.34
C GLY A 44 13.03 6.40 0.77
N LEU A 45 11.78 6.85 0.67
CA LEU A 45 10.67 6.05 0.12
C LEU A 45 10.42 6.42 -1.35
N ALA A 46 10.48 5.42 -2.23
CA ALA A 46 10.12 5.57 -3.64
C ALA A 46 8.59 5.51 -3.79
N GLU A 47 7.91 6.61 -3.45
CA GLU A 47 6.46 6.77 -3.58
C GLU A 47 6.10 7.86 -4.59
N ASN A 48 5.01 7.67 -5.34
CA ASN A 48 4.50 8.67 -6.29
C ASN A 48 3.16 9.24 -5.80
N GLN A 49 3.18 10.48 -5.32
CA GLN A 49 1.99 11.22 -4.89
C GLN A 49 1.57 12.31 -5.89
N LEU A 50 2.22 12.42 -7.06
CA LEU A 50 2.06 13.56 -7.96
C LEU A 50 0.72 13.61 -8.72
N CYS A 51 0.00 12.49 -8.79
CA CYS A 51 -1.21 12.35 -9.62
C CYS A 51 -2.42 11.80 -8.85
N PHE A 52 -2.42 11.92 -7.52
CA PHE A 52 -3.54 11.46 -6.70
C PHE A 52 -4.84 12.21 -6.98
N ASP A 53 -4.75 13.48 -7.33
CA ASP A 53 -5.88 14.30 -7.78
C ASP A 53 -6.62 13.68 -8.97
N LEU A 54 -5.89 13.21 -9.98
CA LEU A 54 -6.46 12.59 -11.17
C LEU A 54 -7.21 11.29 -10.83
N ILE A 55 -6.62 10.46 -9.97
CA ILE A 55 -7.22 9.20 -9.54
C ILE A 55 -8.44 9.46 -8.65
N GLN A 56 -8.36 10.42 -7.73
CA GLN A 56 -9.48 10.80 -6.87
C GLN A 56 -10.67 11.34 -7.67
N GLU A 57 -10.42 12.23 -8.62
CA GLU A 57 -11.45 12.75 -9.53
C GLU A 57 -12.11 11.62 -10.31
N TRP A 58 -11.32 10.68 -10.84
CA TRP A 58 -11.87 9.53 -11.56
C TRP A 58 -12.76 8.67 -10.66
N ILE A 59 -12.34 8.37 -9.42
CA ILE A 59 -13.13 7.56 -8.49
C ILE A 59 -14.47 8.22 -8.17
N VAL A 60 -14.47 9.53 -7.88
CA VAL A 60 -15.70 10.29 -7.58
C VAL A 60 -16.68 10.27 -8.75
N ASN A 61 -16.16 10.36 -9.98
CA ASN A 61 -16.97 10.36 -11.20
C ASN A 61 -17.40 8.95 -11.66
N ASN A 62 -16.85 7.88 -11.07
CA ASN A 62 -17.11 6.49 -11.47
C ASN A 62 -17.47 5.60 -10.27
N PRO A 63 -18.55 5.89 -9.51
CA PRO A 63 -18.86 5.18 -8.28
C PRO A 63 -19.06 3.67 -8.50
N LYS A 64 -19.65 3.26 -9.63
CA LYS A 64 -19.86 1.86 -10.02
C LYS A 64 -18.58 1.01 -10.07
N ALA A 65 -17.41 1.63 -10.23
CA ALA A 65 -16.15 0.89 -10.33
C ALA A 65 -15.68 0.31 -8.98
N SER A 66 -16.28 0.69 -7.86
CA SER A 66 -15.92 0.19 -6.53
C SER A 66 -17.09 -0.54 -5.87
N ILE A 67 -16.85 -1.76 -5.41
CA ILE A 67 -17.78 -2.56 -4.60
C ILE A 67 -18.08 -1.93 -3.23
N CYS A 68 -17.31 -0.92 -2.83
CA CYS A 68 -17.51 -0.17 -1.59
C CYS A 68 -18.47 1.03 -1.74
N THR A 69 -19.14 1.18 -2.89
CA THR A 69 -20.15 2.21 -3.15
C THR A 69 -21.54 1.60 -3.25
N TYR A 70 -22.57 2.43 -3.11
CA TYR A 70 -23.96 1.97 -3.27
C TYR A 70 -24.22 1.45 -4.70
N GLU A 71 -23.61 2.06 -5.71
CA GLU A 71 -23.79 1.72 -7.12
C GLU A 71 -23.01 0.46 -7.55
N GLY A 72 -21.91 0.12 -6.87
CA GLY A 72 -21.08 -1.04 -7.16
C GLY A 72 -21.31 -2.26 -6.26
N VAL A 73 -22.06 -2.12 -5.16
CA VAL A 73 -22.26 -3.20 -4.16
C VAL A 73 -22.89 -4.47 -4.73
N GLN A 74 -23.59 -4.38 -5.87
CA GLN A 74 -24.20 -5.52 -6.54
C GLN A 74 -23.17 -6.61 -6.92
N ASP A 75 -21.92 -6.22 -7.20
CA ASP A 75 -20.84 -7.13 -7.60
C ASP A 75 -20.03 -7.66 -6.38
N PHE A 76 -20.42 -7.28 -5.16
CA PHE A 76 -19.69 -7.60 -3.93
C PHE A 76 -19.58 -9.11 -3.71
N GLN A 77 -20.70 -9.84 -3.80
CA GLN A 77 -20.71 -11.28 -3.50
C GLN A 77 -19.76 -12.05 -4.42
N ASP A 78 -19.85 -11.80 -5.73
CA ASP A 78 -19.04 -12.47 -6.74
C ASP A 78 -17.55 -12.10 -6.58
N THR A 79 -17.25 -10.84 -6.27
CA THR A 79 -15.87 -10.37 -6.04
C THR A 79 -15.28 -10.94 -4.75
N ALA A 80 -16.05 -10.97 -3.66
CA ALA A 80 -15.57 -11.39 -2.34
C ALA A 80 -15.24 -12.88 -2.26
N ILE A 81 -15.94 -13.72 -3.03
CA ILE A 81 -15.68 -15.17 -3.08
C ILE A 81 -14.70 -15.57 -4.20
N PHE A 82 -14.29 -14.63 -5.05
CA PHE A 82 -13.39 -14.91 -6.15
C PHE A 82 -12.00 -15.30 -5.63
N GLN A 83 -11.57 -16.53 -5.97
CA GLN A 83 -10.34 -17.12 -5.47
C GLN A 83 -9.46 -17.74 -6.57
N ASP A 84 -9.82 -17.56 -7.84
CA ASP A 84 -9.01 -18.07 -8.94
C ASP A 84 -7.67 -17.33 -8.96
N TYR A 85 -6.58 -18.09 -8.84
CA TYR A 85 -5.23 -17.55 -8.76
C TYR A 85 -4.78 -16.86 -10.06
N HIS A 86 -5.47 -17.06 -11.18
CA HIS A 86 -5.20 -16.29 -12.40
C HIS A 86 -5.68 -14.84 -12.31
N GLY A 87 -6.55 -14.50 -11.35
CA GLY A 87 -7.16 -13.18 -11.23
C GLY A 87 -8.32 -12.94 -12.20
N LEU A 88 -9.07 -11.86 -11.96
CA LEU A 88 -10.25 -11.49 -12.73
C LEU A 88 -9.91 -11.35 -14.24
N PRO A 89 -10.65 -12.00 -15.15
CA PRO A 89 -10.40 -11.90 -16.59
C PRO A 89 -10.40 -10.47 -17.12
N GLU A 90 -11.30 -9.62 -16.64
CA GLU A 90 -11.43 -8.21 -17.00
C GLU A 90 -10.18 -7.43 -16.58
N PHE A 91 -9.70 -7.69 -15.35
CA PHE A 91 -8.48 -7.08 -14.83
C PHE A 91 -7.29 -7.43 -15.73
N ARG A 92 -7.08 -8.73 -16.02
CA ARG A 92 -5.97 -9.18 -16.88
C ARG A 92 -6.00 -8.60 -18.29
N LYS A 93 -7.18 -8.44 -18.89
CA LYS A 93 -7.30 -7.86 -20.24
C LYS A 93 -6.77 -6.44 -20.28
N VAL A 94 -7.07 -5.61 -19.28
CA VAL A 94 -6.62 -4.21 -19.26
C VAL A 94 -5.10 -4.09 -19.24
N TYR A 95 -4.39 -4.93 -18.46
CA TYR A 95 -2.92 -4.90 -18.40
C TYR A 95 -2.20 -5.33 -19.68
N ILE A 96 -2.86 -6.05 -20.60
CA ILE A 96 -2.24 -6.42 -21.88
C ILE A 96 -2.14 -5.21 -22.82
N TYR A 97 -2.95 -4.17 -22.61
CA TYR A 97 -3.04 -3.00 -23.49
C TYR A 97 -2.34 -1.74 -22.93
N ILE A 98 -1.61 -1.87 -21.82
CA ILE A 98 -0.78 -0.82 -21.21
C ILE A 98 0.69 -1.21 -21.39
#